data_AF-A0A7C5MT33-F1
#
_entry.id   AF-A0A7C5MT33-F1
#
_cell.length_a   1.000
_cell.length_b   1.000
_cell.length_c   1.000
_cell.angle_alpha   90.00
_cell.angle_beta   90.00
_cell.angle_gamma   90.00
#
_symmetry.space_group_name_H-M   'P 1'
#
loop_
_entity.id
_entity.type
_entity.pdbx_description
1 polymer ?
#
loop_
_entity_poly.entity_id
_entity_poly.type
_entity_poly.pdbx_seq_one_letter_code
_entity_poly.pdbx_strand_id
1 'polypeptide(L)'
;MLFLLITRLFLTEKQVQKRKYALQFKLTTLILIGILIAFSLQGYGFYSILFSSLFQLLNYWFIYSFFRDSKQAPDPKHVVAIRFVKTGLWLAILSTLAPWGVGILSAKGLNGTEAYHSFIYFFLHFQYNGWFLFVALGLCFKVLEKDAIIYNQQHALRFYWLFTIAVIPALALSYLGMSFRAYILVPAYLGATLQLVGAAFFGLMLKPLLSSWFRNKNLWFQVFFTAFLASFFLKITLQFISVFPVFEQYVFGNKNIILAYLHLNFIGLLSFLLLALLINLKWLRLNLISKIGSALLVLGFIVTELILMLGGMAIFYDHKVLFLGSLAMSIGILMLVLSPLKPRQANGKL
;
A
#
# COMPACT_ATOMS: atom_id res chain seq x y z
N MET A 1 8.81 -5.48 4.45
CA MET A 1 7.99 -5.24 5.66
C MET A 1 6.69 -6.05 5.69
N LEU A 2 5.81 -5.96 4.68
CA LEU A 2 4.53 -6.69 4.64
C LEU A 2 4.69 -8.21 4.88
N PHE A 3 5.66 -8.85 4.21
CA PHE A 3 5.99 -10.27 4.44
C PHE A 3 6.18 -10.61 5.93
N LEU A 4 6.96 -9.80 6.64
CA LEU A 4 7.28 -10.02 8.06
C LEU A 4 6.05 -9.79 8.96
N LEU A 5 5.27 -8.77 8.67
CA LEU A 5 4.06 -8.47 9.43
C LEU A 5 2.98 -9.54 9.24
N ILE A 6 2.75 -10.01 8.00
CA ILE A 6 1.81 -11.09 7.69
C ILE A 6 2.22 -12.36 8.45
N THR A 7 3.48 -12.78 8.31
CA THR A 7 3.96 -14.02 8.93
C THR A 7 3.90 -13.93 10.46
N ARG A 8 4.25 -12.79 11.07
CA ARG A 8 4.17 -12.66 12.54
C ARG A 8 2.74 -12.62 13.07
N LEU A 9 1.84 -11.91 12.40
CA LEU A 9 0.50 -11.64 12.96
C LEU A 9 -0.52 -12.74 12.66
N PHE A 10 -0.32 -13.51 11.59
CA PHE A 10 -1.29 -14.51 11.14
C PHE A 10 -0.80 -15.95 11.28
N LEU A 11 0.49 -16.19 11.49
CA LEU A 11 1.04 -17.55 11.58
C LEU A 11 1.67 -17.81 12.96
N THR A 12 1.57 -19.06 13.40
CA THR A 12 2.26 -19.58 14.59
C THR A 12 3.72 -19.90 14.27
N GLU A 13 4.57 -19.97 15.30
CA GLU A 13 6.00 -20.27 15.10
C GLU A 13 6.24 -21.64 14.44
N LYS A 14 5.39 -22.63 14.76
CA LYS A 14 5.43 -23.95 14.13
C LYS A 14 5.16 -23.88 12.62
N GLN A 15 4.17 -23.09 12.18
CA GLN A 15 3.87 -22.89 10.76
C GLN A 15 5.03 -22.16 10.06
N VAL A 16 5.56 -21.11 10.69
CA VAL A 16 6.69 -20.33 10.17
C VAL A 16 7.91 -21.21 9.91
N GLN A 17 8.24 -22.11 10.84
CA GLN A 17 9.35 -23.06 10.69
C GLN A 17 9.05 -24.10 9.60
N LYS A 18 7.86 -24.73 9.65
CA LYS A 18 7.47 -25.82 8.73
C LYS A 18 7.57 -25.44 7.26
N ARG A 19 7.16 -24.22 6.88
CA ARG A 19 7.19 -23.74 5.48
C ARG A 19 8.46 -22.98 5.10
N LYS A 20 9.46 -22.95 5.98
CA LYS A 20 10.76 -22.29 5.74
C LYS A 20 10.61 -20.80 5.37
N TYR A 21 9.70 -20.07 6.02
CA TYR A 21 9.51 -18.62 5.74
C TYR A 21 10.77 -17.79 5.95
N ALA A 22 11.65 -18.20 6.86
CA ALA A 22 12.96 -17.55 7.05
C ALA A 22 13.86 -17.68 5.80
N LEU A 23 13.82 -18.83 5.12
CA LEU A 23 14.55 -19.04 3.86
C LEU A 23 13.94 -18.19 2.74
N GLN A 24 12.61 -18.21 2.61
CA GLN A 24 11.89 -17.38 1.64
C GLN A 24 12.26 -15.89 1.79
N PHE A 25 12.29 -15.39 3.03
CA PHE A 25 12.67 -14.01 3.32
C PHE A 25 14.12 -13.69 2.96
N LYS A 26 15.07 -14.58 3.30
CA LYS A 26 16.49 -14.41 2.96
C LYS A 26 16.70 -14.38 1.44
N LEU A 27 16.11 -15.35 0.72
CA LEU A 27 16.20 -15.42 -0.74
C LEU A 27 15.55 -14.20 -1.39
N THR A 28 14.38 -13.77 -0.91
CA THR A 28 13.69 -12.59 -1.44
C THR A 28 14.55 -11.33 -1.24
N THR A 29 15.16 -11.18 -0.08
CA THR A 29 16.08 -10.06 0.20
C THR A 29 17.30 -10.09 -0.72
N LEU A 30 17.92 -11.26 -0.92
CA LEU A 30 19.04 -11.42 -1.84
C LEU A 30 18.65 -11.04 -3.28
N ILE A 31 17.50 -11.53 -3.76
CA ILE A 31 17.00 -11.22 -5.09
C ILE A 31 16.68 -9.72 -5.23
N LEU A 32 16.13 -9.07 -4.21
CA LEU A 32 15.87 -7.63 -4.23
C LEU A 32 17.16 -6.80 -4.35
N ILE A 33 18.25 -7.21 -3.68
CA ILE A 33 19.57 -6.60 -3.87
C ILE A 33 20.05 -6.82 -5.33
N GLY A 34 19.84 -8.01 -5.87
CA GLY A 34 20.12 -8.31 -7.29
C GLY A 34 19.32 -7.42 -8.26
N ILE A 35 18.02 -7.21 -8.01
CA ILE A 35 17.17 -6.29 -8.78
C ILE A 35 17.76 -4.87 -8.73
N LEU A 36 18.10 -4.38 -7.54
CA LEU A 36 18.67 -3.03 -7.38
C LEU A 36 19.94 -2.86 -8.23
N ILE A 37 20.90 -3.78 -8.11
CA ILE A 37 22.15 -3.73 -8.86
C ILE A 37 21.89 -3.84 -10.38
N ALA A 38 21.07 -4.80 -10.80
CA ALA A 38 20.81 -5.06 -12.21
C ALA A 38 20.13 -3.87 -12.91
N PHE A 39 19.08 -3.29 -12.31
CA PHE A 39 18.41 -2.12 -12.87
C PHE A 39 19.30 -0.88 -12.88
N SER A 40 20.14 -0.67 -11.85
CA SER A 40 21.09 0.44 -11.82
C SER A 40 22.16 0.35 -12.91
N LEU A 41 22.63 -0.86 -13.25
CA LEU A 41 23.69 -1.05 -14.24
C LEU A 41 23.18 -1.21 -15.68
N GLN A 42 22.00 -1.80 -15.90
CA GLN A 42 21.54 -2.20 -17.23
C GLN A 42 20.15 -1.70 -17.61
N GLY A 43 19.44 -1.02 -16.70
CA GLY A 43 18.03 -0.67 -16.92
C GLY A 43 17.19 -1.92 -17.21
N TYR A 44 16.45 -1.93 -18.32
CA TYR A 44 15.64 -3.07 -18.78
C TYR A 44 16.46 -4.15 -19.52
N GLY A 45 17.61 -4.54 -18.96
CA GLY A 45 18.47 -5.61 -19.47
C GLY A 45 18.05 -7.02 -19.05
N PHE A 46 18.73 -8.03 -19.60
CA PHE A 46 18.47 -9.45 -19.31
C PHE A 46 18.48 -9.77 -17.81
N TYR A 47 19.49 -9.31 -17.07
CA TYR A 47 19.61 -9.61 -15.65
C TYR A 47 18.48 -8.96 -14.83
N SER A 48 18.05 -7.74 -15.20
CA SER A 48 16.92 -7.08 -14.55
C SER A 48 15.62 -7.87 -14.71
N ILE A 49 15.39 -8.42 -15.91
CA ILE A 49 14.23 -9.28 -16.21
C ILE A 49 14.34 -10.60 -15.45
N LEU A 50 15.51 -11.23 -15.44
CA LEU A 50 15.77 -12.48 -14.73
C LEU A 50 15.52 -12.34 -13.23
N PHE A 51 16.13 -11.35 -12.57
CA PHE A 51 15.94 -11.11 -11.15
C PHE A 51 14.49 -10.74 -10.80
N SER A 52 13.81 -9.95 -11.64
CA SER A 52 12.39 -9.64 -11.47
C SER A 52 11.51 -10.89 -11.59
N SER A 53 11.82 -11.77 -12.52
CA SER A 53 11.11 -13.05 -12.72
C SER A 53 11.32 -13.98 -11.53
N LEU A 54 12.56 -14.10 -11.03
CA LEU A 54 12.87 -14.86 -9.81
C LEU A 54 12.15 -14.30 -8.59
N PHE A 55 12.11 -12.97 -8.44
CA PHE A 55 11.35 -12.31 -7.37
C PHE A 55 9.87 -12.68 -7.45
N GLN A 56 9.30 -12.72 -8.65
CA GLN A 56 7.92 -13.08 -8.84
C GLN A 56 7.63 -14.55 -8.48
N LEU A 57 8.53 -15.47 -8.81
CA LEU A 57 8.42 -16.88 -8.39
C LEU A 57 8.49 -17.03 -6.87
N LEU A 58 9.37 -16.27 -6.20
CA LEU A 58 9.44 -16.25 -4.73
C LEU A 58 8.15 -15.70 -4.11
N ASN A 59 7.54 -14.68 -4.71
CA ASN A 59 6.23 -14.18 -4.27
C ASN A 59 5.14 -15.25 -4.39
N TYR A 60 5.09 -16.00 -5.49
CA TYR A 60 4.14 -17.11 -5.61
C TYR A 60 4.36 -18.20 -4.56
N TRP A 61 5.63 -18.55 -4.30
CA TRP A 61 5.96 -19.52 -3.27
C TRP A 61 5.51 -19.05 -1.87
N PHE A 62 5.69 -17.76 -1.57
CA PHE A 62 5.17 -17.15 -0.33
C PHE A 62 3.65 -17.22 -0.24
N ILE A 63 2.94 -16.79 -1.28
CA ILE A 63 1.47 -16.75 -1.30
C ILE A 63 0.90 -18.17 -1.14
N TYR A 64 1.45 -19.15 -1.89
CA TYR A 64 1.06 -20.55 -1.77
C TYR A 64 1.28 -21.09 -0.35
N SER A 65 2.45 -20.82 0.23
CA SER A 65 2.77 -21.23 1.61
C SER A 65 1.77 -20.62 2.60
N PHE A 66 1.49 -19.33 2.46
CA PHE A 66 0.55 -18.61 3.34
C PHE A 66 -0.88 -19.15 3.23
N PHE A 67 -1.38 -19.40 2.02
CA PHE A 67 -2.72 -19.98 1.85
C PHE A 67 -2.83 -21.38 2.43
N ARG A 68 -1.77 -22.19 2.37
CA ARG A 68 -1.75 -23.52 3.00
C ARG A 68 -1.82 -23.44 4.52
N ASP A 69 -1.10 -22.51 5.13
CA ASP A 69 -1.00 -22.43 6.59
C ASP A 69 -2.14 -21.63 7.22
N SER A 70 -2.80 -20.75 6.46
CA SER A 70 -3.97 -19.96 6.89
C SER A 70 -5.33 -20.64 6.62
N LYS A 71 -5.37 -21.97 6.41
CA LYS A 71 -6.61 -22.71 6.11
C LYS A 71 -7.54 -22.93 7.31
N GLN A 72 -7.09 -22.73 8.54
CA GLN A 72 -7.92 -22.93 9.72
C GLN A 72 -9.13 -21.98 9.67
N ALA A 73 -10.31 -22.50 10.06
CA ALA A 73 -11.53 -21.72 10.13
C ALA A 73 -11.29 -20.53 11.07
N PRO A 74 -11.36 -19.28 10.59
CA PRO A 74 -11.18 -18.13 11.45
C PRO A 74 -12.33 -18.11 12.46
N ASP A 75 -12.02 -17.79 13.72
CA ASP A 75 -13.05 -17.28 14.65
C ASP A 75 -13.85 -16.19 13.91
N PRO A 76 -15.19 -16.20 13.96
CA PRO A 76 -16.02 -15.14 13.39
C PRO A 76 -15.51 -13.71 13.66
N LYS A 77 -14.90 -13.46 14.81
CA LYS A 77 -14.30 -12.17 15.21
C LYS A 77 -13.04 -11.78 14.41
N HIS A 78 -12.36 -12.75 13.81
CA HIS A 78 -11.10 -12.60 13.08
C HIS A 78 -11.24 -12.73 11.55
N VAL A 79 -12.48 -12.83 11.05
CA VAL A 79 -12.77 -13.11 9.64
C VAL A 79 -12.37 -11.95 8.73
N VAL A 80 -12.54 -10.70 9.15
CA VAL A 80 -12.29 -9.52 8.29
C VAL A 80 -10.81 -9.37 7.98
N ALA A 81 -9.93 -9.46 8.98
CA ALA A 81 -8.49 -9.29 8.81
C ALA A 81 -7.91 -10.30 7.81
N ILE A 82 -8.22 -11.60 7.98
CA ILE A 82 -7.69 -12.65 7.11
C ILE A 82 -8.26 -12.56 5.68
N ARG A 83 -9.53 -12.15 5.53
CA ARG A 83 -10.14 -11.93 4.21
C ARG A 83 -9.42 -10.84 3.44
N PHE A 84 -9.18 -9.68 4.05
CA PHE A 84 -8.42 -8.61 3.44
C PHE A 84 -7.02 -9.07 2.99
N VAL A 85 -6.27 -9.75 3.86
CA VAL A 85 -4.94 -10.27 3.49
C VAL A 85 -5.05 -11.25 2.34
N LYS A 86 -5.94 -12.25 2.41
CA LYS A 86 -6.06 -13.26 1.35
C LYS A 86 -6.47 -12.65 0.01
N THR A 87 -7.43 -11.73 0.01
CA THR A 87 -7.87 -11.01 -1.19
C THR A 87 -6.72 -10.18 -1.76
N GLY A 88 -5.97 -9.45 -0.92
CA GLY A 88 -4.78 -8.74 -1.36
C GLY A 88 -3.75 -9.66 -2.02
N LEU A 89 -3.48 -10.84 -1.44
CA LEU A 89 -2.58 -11.84 -2.02
C LEU A 89 -3.06 -12.36 -3.39
N TRP A 90 -4.38 -12.60 -3.54
CA TRP A 90 -4.96 -12.94 -4.85
C TRP A 90 -4.81 -11.81 -5.86
N LEU A 91 -5.02 -10.56 -5.46
CA LEU A 91 -4.86 -9.39 -6.33
C LEU A 91 -3.41 -9.18 -6.78
N ALA A 92 -2.40 -9.58 -6.00
CA ALA A 92 -1.03 -9.61 -6.54
C ALA A 92 -0.86 -10.67 -7.61
N ILE A 93 -1.37 -11.88 -7.41
CA ILE A 93 -1.31 -12.90 -8.46
C ILE A 93 -1.99 -12.35 -9.71
N LEU A 94 -3.16 -11.71 -9.59
CA LEU A 94 -3.82 -11.07 -10.73
C LEU A 94 -2.94 -9.98 -11.39
N SER A 95 -2.32 -9.10 -10.60
CA SER A 95 -1.47 -8.02 -11.11
C SER A 95 -0.31 -8.51 -11.99
N THR A 96 0.16 -9.74 -11.75
CA THR A 96 1.35 -10.28 -12.40
C THR A 96 1.11 -10.73 -13.83
N LEU A 97 -0.15 -10.78 -14.28
CA LEU A 97 -0.48 -10.91 -15.70
C LEU A 97 0.07 -9.74 -16.52
N ALA A 98 0.16 -8.55 -15.92
CA ALA A 98 0.55 -7.35 -16.65
C ALA A 98 2.02 -7.29 -17.07
N PRO A 99 3.01 -7.61 -16.22
CA PRO A 99 4.41 -7.69 -16.64
C PRO A 99 4.63 -8.62 -17.86
N TRP A 100 3.89 -9.74 -17.96
CA TRP A 100 3.92 -10.59 -19.15
C TRP A 100 3.37 -9.86 -20.39
N GLY A 101 2.24 -9.17 -20.25
CA GLY A 101 1.68 -8.33 -21.31
C GLY A 101 2.63 -7.23 -21.78
N VAL A 102 3.29 -6.53 -20.83
CA VAL A 102 4.33 -5.53 -21.12
C VAL A 102 5.50 -6.16 -21.89
N GLY A 103 5.97 -7.34 -21.46
CA GLY A 103 7.04 -8.06 -22.16
C GLY A 103 6.67 -8.44 -23.59
N ILE A 104 5.45 -8.95 -23.81
CA ILE A 104 4.94 -9.32 -25.14
C ILE A 104 4.84 -8.08 -26.04
N LEU A 105 4.28 -6.98 -25.53
CA LEU A 105 4.12 -5.74 -26.30
C LEU A 105 5.47 -5.10 -26.63
N SER A 106 6.41 -5.12 -25.69
CA SER A 106 7.78 -4.65 -25.94
C SER A 106 8.49 -5.48 -27.00
N ALA A 107 8.36 -6.82 -26.95
CA ALA A 107 8.94 -7.71 -27.97
C ALA A 107 8.33 -7.49 -29.36
N LYS A 108 7.08 -7.03 -29.43
CA LYS A 108 6.39 -6.65 -30.68
C LYS A 108 6.68 -5.20 -31.12
N GLY A 109 7.53 -4.47 -30.42
CA GLY A 109 7.85 -3.07 -30.75
C GLY A 109 6.73 -2.06 -30.44
N LEU A 110 5.75 -2.43 -29.62
CA LEU A 110 4.58 -1.60 -29.28
C LEU A 110 4.80 -0.74 -28.03
N ASN A 111 6.05 -0.44 -27.69
CA ASN A 111 6.39 0.41 -26.56
C ASN A 111 5.78 1.81 -26.71
N GLY A 112 5.23 2.35 -25.63
CA GLY A 112 4.61 3.69 -25.62
C GLY A 112 3.20 3.78 -26.22
N THR A 113 2.66 2.68 -26.75
CA THR A 113 1.26 2.64 -27.20
C THR A 113 0.29 2.66 -26.01
N GLU A 114 -0.97 3.02 -26.24
CA GLU A 114 -2.01 2.94 -25.20
C GLU A 114 -2.16 1.50 -24.66
N ALA A 115 -2.01 0.49 -25.51
CA ALA A 115 -2.02 -0.90 -25.07
C ALA A 115 -0.86 -1.20 -24.11
N TYR A 116 0.33 -0.68 -24.38
CA TYR A 116 1.49 -0.83 -23.49
C TYR A 116 1.25 -0.14 -22.14
N HIS A 117 0.74 1.10 -22.17
CA HIS A 117 0.41 1.85 -20.96
C HIS A 117 -0.74 1.24 -20.16
N SER A 118 -1.74 0.63 -20.81
CA SER A 118 -2.87 0.00 -20.11
C SER A 118 -2.44 -1.21 -19.27
N PHE A 119 -1.44 -1.98 -19.73
CA PHE A 119 -0.83 -3.03 -18.91
C PHE A 119 -0.01 -2.47 -17.74
N ILE A 120 0.73 -1.37 -17.92
CA ILE A 120 1.42 -0.70 -16.80
C ILE A 120 0.40 -0.23 -15.76
N TYR A 121 -0.67 0.42 -16.19
CA TYR A 121 -1.73 0.91 -15.30
C TYR A 121 -2.51 -0.24 -14.65
N PHE A 122 -2.74 -1.35 -15.35
CA PHE A 122 -3.27 -2.59 -14.77
C PHE A 122 -2.39 -3.08 -13.62
N PHE A 123 -1.08 -3.20 -13.86
CA PHE A 123 -0.12 -3.65 -12.87
C PHE A 123 -0.17 -2.73 -11.64
N LEU A 124 -0.03 -1.42 -11.85
CA LEU A 124 0.02 -0.45 -10.77
C LEU A 124 -1.28 -0.45 -9.96
N HIS A 125 -2.44 -0.43 -10.62
CA HIS A 125 -3.75 -0.46 -9.96
C HIS A 125 -3.88 -1.66 -9.02
N PHE A 126 -3.63 -2.88 -9.52
CA PHE A 126 -3.75 -4.08 -8.67
C PHE A 126 -2.62 -4.20 -7.64
N GLN A 127 -1.49 -3.52 -7.83
CA GLN A 127 -0.44 -3.44 -6.82
C GLN A 127 -0.85 -2.53 -5.66
N TYR A 128 -1.10 -1.24 -5.89
CA TYR A 128 -1.31 -0.29 -4.80
C TYR A 128 -2.77 -0.15 -4.33
N ASN A 129 -3.77 -0.30 -5.22
CA ASN A 129 -5.19 -0.34 -4.81
C ASN A 129 -5.64 -1.74 -4.40
N GLY A 130 -4.99 -2.78 -4.92
CA GLY A 130 -5.24 -4.18 -4.57
C GLY A 130 -4.29 -4.66 -3.49
N TRP A 131 -3.26 -5.40 -3.89
CA TRP A 131 -2.34 -6.12 -3.01
C TRP A 131 -1.88 -5.33 -1.78
N PHE A 132 -1.26 -4.15 -1.97
CA PHE A 132 -0.70 -3.39 -0.85
C PHE A 132 -1.80 -2.86 0.09
N LEU A 133 -2.82 -2.19 -0.44
CA LEU A 133 -3.88 -1.59 0.38
C LEU A 133 -4.68 -2.67 1.13
N PHE A 134 -5.08 -3.74 0.45
CA PHE A 134 -5.85 -4.81 1.08
C PHE A 134 -5.06 -5.51 2.17
N VAL A 135 -3.79 -5.85 1.92
CA VAL A 135 -2.93 -6.43 2.97
C VAL A 135 -2.74 -5.46 4.13
N ALA A 136 -2.48 -4.18 3.86
CA ALA A 136 -2.26 -3.18 4.91
C ALA A 136 -3.52 -2.98 5.78
N LEU A 137 -4.71 -2.92 5.17
CA LEU A 137 -5.98 -2.91 5.90
C LEU A 137 -6.18 -4.19 6.71
N GLY A 138 -5.89 -5.36 6.14
CA GLY A 138 -5.97 -6.63 6.86
C GLY A 138 -5.03 -6.69 8.07
N LEU A 139 -3.82 -6.13 7.95
CA LEU A 139 -2.90 -5.95 9.07
C LEU A 139 -3.46 -5.00 10.13
N CYS A 140 -4.09 -3.90 9.72
CA CYS A 140 -4.76 -2.97 10.64
C CYS A 140 -5.88 -3.65 11.43
N PHE A 141 -6.78 -4.38 10.76
CA PHE A 141 -7.83 -5.15 11.43
C PHE A 141 -7.24 -6.20 12.38
N LYS A 142 -6.15 -6.88 11.98
CA LYS A 142 -5.50 -7.86 12.86
C LYS A 142 -4.94 -7.23 14.14
N VAL A 143 -4.46 -5.99 14.03
CA VAL A 143 -3.95 -5.24 15.19
C VAL A 143 -5.09 -4.74 16.08
N LEU A 144 -6.21 -4.29 15.51
CA LEU A 144 -7.42 -3.98 16.29
C LEU A 144 -7.89 -5.19 17.10
N GLU A 145 -7.92 -6.37 16.47
CA GLU A 145 -8.26 -7.63 17.14
C GLU A 145 -7.29 -7.98 18.28
N LYS A 146 -5.98 -7.81 18.05
CA LYS A 146 -4.95 -8.07 19.07
C LYS A 146 -5.02 -7.11 20.25
N ASP A 147 -5.38 -5.85 19.99
CA ASP A 147 -5.60 -4.82 21.00
C ASP A 147 -6.99 -4.97 21.69
N ALA A 148 -7.75 -6.02 21.36
CA ALA A 148 -9.09 -6.29 21.87
C ALA A 148 -10.08 -5.12 21.65
N ILE A 149 -9.89 -4.36 20.57
CA ILE A 149 -10.77 -3.24 20.21
C ILE A 149 -12.06 -3.79 19.60
N ILE A 150 -13.19 -3.46 20.23
CA ILE A 150 -14.51 -3.83 19.75
C ILE A 150 -14.93 -2.84 18.66
N TYR A 151 -15.30 -3.37 17.50
CA TYR A 151 -15.81 -2.60 16.36
C TYR A 151 -17.03 -3.28 15.76
N ASN A 152 -17.85 -2.52 15.02
CA ASN A 152 -19.04 -3.04 14.36
C ASN A 152 -18.65 -3.97 13.20
N GLN A 153 -18.85 -5.27 13.39
CA GLN A 153 -18.51 -6.31 12.42
C GLN A 153 -19.30 -6.21 11.11
N GLN A 154 -20.55 -5.76 11.16
CA GLN A 154 -21.37 -5.60 9.96
C GLN A 154 -20.83 -4.48 9.06
N HIS A 155 -20.47 -3.33 9.64
CA HIS A 155 -19.85 -2.24 8.89
C HIS A 155 -18.48 -2.64 8.32
N ALA A 156 -17.65 -3.35 9.09
CA ALA A 156 -16.36 -3.85 8.63
C ALA A 156 -16.51 -4.85 7.45
N LEU A 157 -17.50 -5.74 7.51
CA LEU A 157 -17.80 -6.68 6.41
C LEU A 157 -18.35 -5.97 5.17
N ARG A 158 -19.23 -4.98 5.33
CA ARG A 158 -19.73 -4.15 4.22
C ARG A 158 -18.58 -3.40 3.55
N PHE A 159 -17.69 -2.77 4.34
CA PHE A 159 -16.48 -2.14 3.84
C PHE A 159 -15.62 -3.12 3.03
N TYR A 160 -15.32 -4.29 3.58
CA TYR A 160 -14.55 -5.33 2.91
C TYR A 160 -15.16 -5.73 1.55
N TRP A 161 -16.46 -6.06 1.52
CA TRP A 161 -17.11 -6.52 0.29
C TRP A 161 -17.21 -5.41 -0.76
N LEU A 162 -17.57 -4.20 -0.36
CA LEU A 162 -17.64 -3.06 -1.27
C LEU A 162 -16.27 -2.76 -1.89
N PHE A 163 -15.19 -2.74 -1.11
CA PHE A 163 -13.85 -2.55 -1.66
C PHE A 163 -13.40 -3.70 -2.54
N THR A 164 -13.68 -4.95 -2.14
CA THR A 164 -13.33 -6.15 -2.91
C THR A 164 -14.03 -6.16 -4.28
N ILE A 165 -15.31 -5.82 -4.31
CA ILE A 165 -16.08 -5.75 -5.56
C ILE A 165 -15.62 -4.55 -6.38
N ALA A 166 -15.37 -3.40 -5.74
CA ALA A 166 -15.00 -2.17 -6.44
C ALA A 166 -13.61 -2.23 -7.09
N VAL A 167 -12.66 -3.00 -6.55
CA VAL A 167 -11.28 -2.99 -7.06
C VAL A 167 -11.18 -3.41 -8.53
N ILE A 168 -12.09 -4.26 -9.02
CA ILE A 168 -12.11 -4.67 -10.43
C ILE A 168 -12.60 -3.54 -11.34
N PRO A 169 -13.83 -3.00 -11.21
CA PRO A 169 -14.31 -1.91 -12.04
C PRO A 169 -13.54 -0.60 -11.84
N ALA A 170 -12.98 -0.35 -10.64
CA ALA A 170 -12.16 0.84 -10.39
C ALA A 170 -10.85 0.88 -11.21
N LEU A 171 -10.45 -0.23 -11.84
CA LEU A 171 -9.36 -0.21 -12.82
C LEU A 171 -9.63 0.80 -13.94
N ALA A 172 -10.90 0.95 -14.35
CA ALA A 172 -11.31 1.88 -15.38
C ALA A 172 -10.94 3.34 -15.06
N LEU A 173 -10.83 3.71 -13.78
CA LEU A 173 -10.36 5.03 -13.37
C LEU A 173 -8.95 5.34 -13.89
N SER A 174 -8.09 4.32 -13.98
CA SER A 174 -6.72 4.46 -14.48
C SER A 174 -6.67 4.61 -16.01
N TYR A 175 -7.77 4.32 -16.70
CA TYR A 175 -7.86 4.34 -18.17
C TYR A 175 -8.67 5.52 -18.70
N LEU A 176 -9.23 6.37 -17.83
CA LEU A 176 -10.10 7.48 -18.24
C LEU A 176 -9.42 8.45 -19.21
N GLY A 177 -8.09 8.57 -19.20
CA GLY A 177 -7.34 9.39 -20.15
C GLY A 177 -6.99 8.72 -21.49
N MET A 178 -7.51 7.52 -21.79
CA MET A 178 -7.22 6.77 -23.02
C MET A 178 -8.31 6.95 -24.08
N SER A 179 -7.97 6.72 -25.35
CA SER A 179 -8.88 6.87 -26.50
C SER A 179 -10.19 6.07 -26.38
N PHE A 180 -10.16 4.92 -25.70
CA PHE A 180 -11.31 4.04 -25.50
C PHE A 180 -12.15 4.38 -24.24
N ARG A 181 -11.98 5.59 -23.67
CA ARG A 181 -12.70 6.06 -22.47
C ARG A 181 -14.20 5.77 -22.48
N ALA A 182 -14.88 5.99 -23.61
CA ALA A 182 -16.33 5.82 -23.70
C ALA A 182 -16.82 4.43 -23.25
N TYR A 183 -16.03 3.39 -23.50
CA TYR A 183 -16.37 2.00 -23.16
C TYR A 183 -16.18 1.65 -21.68
N ILE A 184 -15.45 2.49 -20.93
CA ILE A 184 -15.03 2.22 -19.54
C ILE A 184 -15.64 3.21 -18.54
N LEU A 185 -16.45 4.17 -18.98
CA LEU A 185 -17.10 5.14 -18.09
C LEU A 185 -18.03 4.47 -17.07
N VAL A 186 -18.87 3.53 -17.50
CA VAL A 186 -19.78 2.80 -16.60
C VAL A 186 -19.02 2.08 -15.49
N PRO A 187 -18.01 1.23 -15.76
CA PRO A 187 -17.22 0.62 -14.69
C PRO A 187 -16.45 1.66 -13.86
N ALA A 188 -16.00 2.78 -14.43
CA ALA A 188 -15.35 3.85 -13.66
C ALA A 188 -16.29 4.46 -12.60
N TYR A 189 -17.51 4.86 -12.99
CA TYR A 189 -18.51 5.37 -12.05
C TYR A 189 -18.90 4.34 -10.99
N LEU A 190 -19.09 3.08 -11.40
CA LEU A 190 -19.41 1.99 -10.48
C LEU A 190 -18.28 1.78 -9.45
N GLY A 191 -17.03 1.68 -9.92
CA GLY A 191 -15.86 1.48 -9.08
C GLY A 191 -15.67 2.62 -8.07
N ALA A 192 -15.73 3.87 -8.54
CA ALA A 192 -15.65 5.05 -7.69
C ALA A 192 -16.76 5.13 -6.64
N THR A 193 -18.02 4.85 -7.04
CA THR A 193 -19.16 4.91 -6.13
C THR A 193 -19.09 3.82 -5.06
N LEU A 194 -18.77 2.58 -5.45
CA LEU A 194 -18.61 1.48 -4.49
C LEU A 194 -17.47 1.74 -3.51
N GLN A 195 -16.35 2.32 -3.96
CA GLN A 195 -15.26 2.76 -3.08
C GLN A 195 -15.72 3.84 -2.10
N LEU A 196 -16.47 4.84 -2.56
CA LEU A 196 -16.97 5.92 -1.72
C LEU A 196 -17.93 5.39 -0.64
N VAL A 197 -18.90 4.55 -1.01
CA VAL A 197 -19.85 3.93 -0.06
C VAL A 197 -19.10 3.00 0.91
N GLY A 198 -18.12 2.24 0.42
CA GLY A 198 -17.25 1.41 1.26
C GLY A 198 -16.49 2.25 2.29
N ALA A 199 -15.92 3.38 1.87
CA ALA A 199 -15.19 4.29 2.74
C ALA A 199 -16.13 4.91 3.79
N ALA A 200 -17.39 5.22 3.44
CA ALA A 200 -18.38 5.66 4.41
C ALA A 200 -18.62 4.61 5.52
N PHE A 201 -18.77 3.33 5.16
CA PHE A 201 -18.89 2.25 6.16
C PHE A 201 -17.62 2.10 7.02
N PHE A 202 -16.43 2.28 6.43
CA PHE A 202 -15.17 2.30 7.17
C PHE A 202 -15.15 3.46 8.18
N GLY A 203 -15.55 4.67 7.77
CA GLY A 203 -15.64 5.84 8.64
C GLY A 203 -16.66 5.68 9.78
N LEU A 204 -17.84 5.14 9.49
CA LEU A 204 -18.85 4.83 10.51
C LEU A 204 -18.34 3.82 11.55
N MET A 205 -17.57 2.83 11.10
CA MET A 205 -16.93 1.85 11.98
C MET A 205 -15.81 2.47 12.82
N LEU A 206 -15.02 3.41 12.27
CA LEU A 206 -13.93 4.09 12.96
C LEU A 206 -14.39 5.15 13.98
N LYS A 207 -15.49 5.87 13.72
CA LYS A 207 -15.95 7.00 14.56
C LYS A 207 -16.04 6.66 16.06
N PRO A 208 -16.70 5.57 16.50
CA PRO A 208 -16.80 5.24 17.92
C PRO A 208 -15.50 4.66 18.52
N LEU A 209 -14.59 4.11 17.70
CA LEU A 209 -13.38 3.44 18.19
C LEU A 209 -12.15 4.34 18.27
N LEU A 210 -12.11 5.46 17.52
CA LEU A 210 -10.92 6.30 17.46
C LEU A 210 -10.56 6.89 18.83
N SER A 211 -11.56 7.38 19.58
CA SER A 211 -11.32 7.95 20.90
C SER A 211 -10.77 6.91 21.88
N SER A 212 -11.38 5.72 21.95
CA SER A 212 -10.95 4.65 22.86
C SER A 212 -9.59 4.06 22.47
N TRP A 213 -9.35 3.87 21.18
CA TRP A 213 -8.10 3.32 20.70
C TRP A 213 -6.94 4.31 20.86
N PHE A 214 -7.14 5.60 20.55
CA PHE A 214 -6.08 6.60 20.63
C PHE A 214 -5.67 6.94 22.06
N ARG A 215 -6.60 6.90 23.03
CA ARG A 215 -6.35 7.28 24.44
C ARG A 215 -5.14 6.57 25.05
N ASN A 216 -4.92 5.32 24.67
CA ASN A 216 -3.86 4.48 25.22
C ASN A 216 -2.63 4.37 24.30
N LYS A 217 -2.55 5.19 23.25
CA LYS A 217 -1.48 5.12 22.23
C LYS A 217 -0.61 6.36 22.27
N ASN A 218 0.63 6.18 21.82
CA ASN A 218 1.59 7.27 21.73
C ASN A 218 1.17 8.31 20.69
N LEU A 219 1.53 9.57 20.91
CA LEU A 219 1.33 10.67 19.95
C LEU A 219 1.76 10.32 18.52
N TRP A 220 2.93 9.72 18.32
CA TRP A 220 3.42 9.38 16.98
C TRP A 220 2.59 8.30 16.29
N PHE A 221 2.01 7.36 17.06
CA PHE A 221 1.02 6.45 16.51
C PHE A 221 -0.20 7.22 16.02
N GLN A 222 -0.73 8.14 16.82
CA GLN A 222 -1.91 8.94 16.46
C GLN A 222 -1.65 9.81 15.23
N VAL A 223 -0.46 10.44 15.14
CA VAL A 223 -0.05 11.25 13.98
C VAL A 223 -0.02 10.41 12.71
N PHE A 224 0.72 9.29 12.71
CA PHE A 224 0.80 8.44 11.52
C PHE A 224 -0.55 7.80 11.16
N PHE A 225 -1.32 7.34 12.14
CA PHE A 225 -2.62 6.75 11.87
C PHE A 225 -3.63 7.78 11.34
N THR A 226 -3.62 9.00 11.87
CA THR A 226 -4.47 10.10 11.36
C THR A 226 -4.04 10.52 9.97
N ALA A 227 -2.74 10.61 9.69
CA ALA A 227 -2.23 10.90 8.36
C ALA A 227 -2.63 9.81 7.34
N PHE A 228 -2.59 8.53 7.74
CA PHE A 228 -3.15 7.43 6.96
C PHE A 228 -4.64 7.63 6.67
N LEU A 229 -5.46 7.91 7.68
CA LEU A 229 -6.90 8.10 7.49
C LEU A 229 -7.20 9.29 6.58
N ALA A 230 -6.54 10.43 6.81
CA ALA A 230 -6.67 11.61 5.97
C ALA A 230 -6.30 11.28 4.51
N SER A 231 -5.17 10.60 4.30
CA SER A 231 -4.73 10.19 2.95
C SER A 231 -5.68 9.19 2.30
N PHE A 232 -6.23 8.26 3.06
CA PHE A 232 -7.21 7.28 2.59
C PHE A 232 -8.50 7.97 2.13
N PHE A 233 -9.11 8.80 2.97
CA PHE A 233 -10.35 9.49 2.61
C PHE A 233 -10.14 10.50 1.49
N LEU A 234 -9.02 11.24 1.51
CA LEU A 234 -8.67 12.15 0.42
C LEU A 234 -8.51 11.40 -0.89
N LYS A 235 -7.76 10.29 -0.91
CA LYS A 235 -7.60 9.44 -2.10
C LYS A 235 -8.94 9.00 -2.68
N ILE A 236 -9.83 8.43 -1.85
CA ILE A 236 -11.15 7.95 -2.33
C ILE A 236 -11.99 9.11 -2.88
N THR A 237 -11.93 10.28 -2.24
CA THR A 237 -12.61 11.48 -2.72
C THR A 237 -12.06 11.94 -4.07
N LEU A 238 -10.73 11.98 -4.22
CA LEU A 238 -10.08 12.32 -5.49
C LEU A 238 -10.43 11.33 -6.61
N GLN A 239 -10.45 10.02 -6.31
CA GLN A 239 -10.86 8.98 -7.26
C GLN A 239 -12.33 9.12 -7.68
N PHE A 240 -13.21 9.56 -6.78
CA PHE A 240 -14.60 9.81 -7.11
C PHE A 240 -14.75 11.05 -7.99
N ILE A 241 -14.06 12.13 -7.63
CA ILE A 241 -14.11 13.39 -8.39
C ILE A 241 -13.48 13.23 -9.78
N SER A 242 -12.46 12.39 -9.94
CA SER A 242 -11.76 12.20 -11.22
C SER A 242 -12.62 11.55 -12.32
N VAL A 243 -13.78 10.99 -11.99
CA VAL A 243 -14.70 10.43 -13.00
C VAL A 243 -15.44 11.54 -13.75
N PHE A 244 -15.64 12.70 -13.12
CA PHE A 244 -16.35 13.80 -13.75
C PHE A 244 -15.48 14.48 -14.83
N PRO A 245 -16.02 14.73 -16.03
CA PRO A 245 -15.25 15.30 -17.15
C PRO A 245 -14.54 16.63 -16.84
N VAL A 246 -15.12 17.45 -15.95
CA VAL A 246 -14.55 18.74 -15.53
C VAL A 246 -13.13 18.61 -14.96
N PHE A 247 -12.78 17.45 -14.39
CA PHE A 247 -11.49 17.22 -13.74
C PHE A 247 -10.46 16.49 -14.63
N GLU A 248 -10.83 16.09 -15.84
CA GLU A 248 -9.99 15.27 -16.72
C GLU A 248 -8.65 15.93 -17.06
N GLN A 249 -8.69 17.21 -17.46
CA GLN A 249 -7.48 17.96 -17.84
C GLN A 249 -6.49 18.12 -16.68
N TYR A 250 -7.00 18.23 -15.45
CA TYR A 250 -6.17 18.32 -14.25
C TYR A 250 -5.56 16.97 -13.88
N VAL A 251 -6.36 15.89 -13.92
CA VAL A 251 -5.94 14.57 -13.45
C VAL A 251 -4.99 13.88 -14.43
N PHE A 252 -5.26 13.96 -15.74
CA PHE A 252 -4.50 13.22 -16.75
C PHE A 252 -3.51 14.10 -17.54
N GLY A 253 -3.74 15.41 -17.57
CA GLY A 253 -2.85 16.36 -18.26
C GLY A 253 -1.68 16.85 -17.42
N ASN A 254 -1.73 16.71 -16.09
CA ASN A 254 -0.74 17.31 -15.19
C ASN A 254 0.11 16.27 -14.43
N LYS A 255 1.39 16.18 -14.80
CA LYS A 255 2.36 15.28 -14.17
C LYS A 255 2.50 15.53 -12.66
N ASN A 256 2.45 16.77 -12.20
CA ASN A 256 2.61 17.09 -10.78
C ASN A 256 1.43 16.58 -9.95
N ILE A 257 0.20 16.65 -10.48
CA ILE A 257 -1.00 16.10 -9.83
C ILE A 257 -0.91 14.57 -9.75
N ILE A 258 -0.47 13.92 -10.84
CA ILE A 258 -0.25 12.46 -10.86
C ILE A 258 0.81 12.08 -9.81
N LEU A 259 1.92 12.82 -9.73
CA LEU A 259 2.98 12.56 -8.74
C LEU A 259 2.49 12.76 -7.30
N ALA A 260 1.75 13.84 -7.02
CA ALA A 260 1.12 14.06 -5.71
C ALA A 260 0.20 12.89 -5.35
N TYR A 261 -0.67 12.47 -6.27
CA TYR A 261 -1.54 11.32 -6.05
C TYR A 261 -0.78 10.02 -5.76
N LEU A 262 0.35 9.77 -6.44
CA LEU A 262 1.20 8.61 -6.14
C LEU A 262 1.86 8.74 -4.76
N HIS A 263 2.36 9.92 -4.39
CA HIS A 263 2.91 10.18 -3.05
C HIS A 263 1.86 9.95 -1.95
N LEU A 264 0.64 10.45 -2.14
CA LEU A 264 -0.49 10.21 -1.25
C LEU A 264 -0.76 8.72 -1.05
N ASN A 265 -0.69 7.91 -2.12
CA ASN A 265 -0.90 6.47 -2.05
C ASN A 265 0.24 5.73 -1.33
N PHE A 266 1.48 5.98 -1.71
CA PHE A 266 2.62 5.20 -1.20
C PHE A 266 3.11 5.69 0.16
N ILE A 267 3.21 7.01 0.36
CA ILE A 267 3.70 7.60 1.61
C ILE A 267 2.53 7.83 2.55
N GLY A 268 1.57 8.65 2.14
CA GLY A 268 0.44 9.08 2.97
C GLY A 268 -0.41 7.91 3.47
N LEU A 269 -0.71 6.96 2.60
CA LEU A 269 -1.57 5.82 2.92
C LEU A 269 -0.79 4.57 3.36
N LEU A 270 0.08 4.00 2.52
CA LEU A 270 0.75 2.75 2.86
C LEU A 270 1.81 2.93 3.96
N SER A 271 2.74 3.87 3.80
CA SER A 271 3.89 4.00 4.71
C SER A 271 3.46 4.46 6.10
N PHE A 272 2.59 5.46 6.20
CA PHE A 272 2.11 5.93 7.50
C PHE A 272 1.27 4.88 8.23
N LEU A 273 0.41 4.12 7.55
CA LEU A 273 -0.27 3.00 8.20
C LEU A 273 0.73 2.01 8.77
N LEU A 274 1.72 1.60 7.96
CA LEU A 274 2.69 0.60 8.39
C LEU A 274 3.58 1.10 9.53
N LEU A 275 3.99 2.38 9.52
CA LEU A 275 4.72 3.00 10.63
C LEU A 275 3.88 3.05 11.91
N ALA A 276 2.60 3.41 11.82
CA ALA A 276 1.68 3.34 12.96
C ALA A 276 1.62 1.90 13.52
N LEU A 277 1.48 0.89 12.66
CA LEU A 277 1.47 -0.52 13.10
C LEU A 277 2.80 -0.94 13.74
N LEU A 278 3.95 -0.51 13.21
CA LEU A 278 5.27 -0.80 13.80
C LEU A 278 5.41 -0.20 15.20
N ILE A 279 4.94 1.04 15.40
CA ILE A 279 4.92 1.68 16.73
C ILE A 279 4.01 0.89 17.67
N ASN A 280 2.81 0.54 17.21
CA ASN A 280 1.84 -0.17 18.04
C ASN A 280 2.36 -1.55 18.48
N LEU A 281 3.00 -2.27 17.56
CA LEU A 281 3.62 -3.57 17.81
C LEU A 281 4.94 -3.47 18.59
N LYS A 282 5.40 -2.26 18.92
CA LYS A 282 6.68 -1.97 19.59
C LYS A 282 7.89 -2.46 18.80
N TRP A 283 7.75 -2.57 17.47
CA TRP A 283 8.85 -2.90 16.55
C TRP A 283 9.69 -1.68 16.25
N LEU A 284 9.06 -0.50 16.19
CA LEU A 284 9.76 0.78 16.15
C LEU A 284 9.78 1.40 17.55
N ARG A 285 10.98 1.56 18.13
CA ARG A 285 11.15 2.18 19.45
C ARG A 285 11.15 3.70 19.32
N LEU A 286 10.32 4.36 20.13
CA LEU A 286 10.20 5.81 20.18
C LEU A 286 11.22 6.46 21.14
N ASN A 287 12.45 6.66 20.67
CA ASN A 287 13.47 7.49 21.30
C ASN A 287 13.56 8.88 20.60
N LEU A 288 14.45 9.77 21.07
CA LEU A 288 14.61 11.11 20.49
C LEU A 288 14.87 11.06 18.97
N ILE A 289 15.78 10.19 18.52
CA ILE A 289 16.14 10.02 17.09
C ILE A 289 14.90 9.66 16.26
N SER A 290 14.15 8.64 16.65
CA SER A 290 12.94 8.22 15.93
C SER A 290 11.82 9.27 15.94
N LYS A 291 11.71 10.07 17.02
CA LYS A 291 10.73 11.17 17.09
C LYS A 291 11.10 12.28 16.11
N ILE A 292 12.38 12.69 16.07
CA ILE A 292 12.87 13.67 15.09
C ILE A 292 12.71 13.11 13.67
N GLY A 293 13.07 11.85 13.44
CA GLY A 293 12.91 11.20 12.15
C GLY A 293 11.46 11.14 11.68
N SER A 294 10.52 10.88 12.61
CA SER A 294 9.09 10.92 12.34
C SER A 294 8.61 12.34 11.99
N ALA A 295 9.11 13.36 12.69
CA ALA A 295 8.78 14.77 12.42
C ALA A 295 9.25 15.18 11.02
N LEU A 296 10.52 14.89 10.68
CA LEU A 296 11.10 15.21 9.38
C LEU A 296 10.36 14.50 8.23
N LEU A 297 9.96 13.24 8.44
CA LEU A 297 9.19 12.49 7.46
C LEU A 297 7.81 13.12 7.21
N VAL A 298 7.08 13.45 8.27
CA VAL A 298 5.74 14.06 8.13
C VAL A 298 5.83 15.46 7.53
N LEU A 299 6.76 16.30 8.00
CA LEU A 299 6.94 17.65 7.46
C LEU A 299 7.38 17.63 6.00
N GLY A 300 8.35 16.78 5.65
CA GLY A 300 8.80 16.63 4.28
C GLY A 300 7.69 16.13 3.35
N PHE A 301 6.85 15.19 3.82
CA PHE A 301 5.67 14.75 3.08
C PHE A 301 4.70 15.89 2.82
N ILE A 302 4.30 16.64 3.87
CA ILE A 302 3.37 17.78 3.73
C ILE A 302 3.93 18.83 2.76
N VAL A 303 5.21 19.20 2.90
CA VAL A 303 5.85 20.19 2.03
C VAL A 303 5.86 19.72 0.58
N THR A 304 6.29 18.48 0.32
CA THR A 304 6.35 17.96 -1.06
C THR A 304 4.97 17.82 -1.68
N GLU A 305 3.97 17.35 -0.92
CA GLU A 305 2.59 17.20 -1.39
C GLU A 305 1.98 18.57 -1.76
N LEU A 306 2.19 19.59 -0.92
CA LEU A 306 1.70 20.95 -1.19
C LEU A 306 2.37 21.56 -2.44
N ILE A 307 3.68 21.40 -2.60
CA ILE A 307 4.40 21.93 -3.78
C ILE A 307 3.94 21.24 -5.07
N LEU A 308 3.75 19.91 -5.05
CA LEU A 308 3.26 19.18 -6.20
C LEU A 308 1.81 19.55 -6.54
N MET A 309 0.94 19.68 -5.54
CA MET A 309 -0.45 20.12 -5.73
C MET A 309 -0.52 21.55 -6.30
N LEU A 310 0.17 22.52 -5.69
CA LEU A 310 0.17 23.91 -6.15
C LEU A 310 0.81 24.04 -7.53
N GLY A 311 1.86 23.27 -7.83
CA GLY A 311 2.47 23.23 -9.15
C GLY A 311 1.55 22.58 -10.18
N GLY A 312 0.73 21.62 -9.75
CA GLY A 312 -0.35 21.03 -10.54
C GLY A 312 -1.46 22.01 -10.91
N MET A 313 -1.74 22.97 -10.02
CA MET A 313 -2.73 24.03 -10.24
C MET A 313 -2.16 25.27 -10.94
N ALA A 314 -0.88 25.24 -11.33
CA ALA A 314 -0.15 26.38 -11.89
C ALA A 314 -0.13 27.62 -10.96
N ILE A 315 -0.23 27.43 -9.63
CA ILE A 315 -0.22 28.51 -8.63
C ILE A 315 1.22 28.80 -8.16
N PHE A 316 1.95 27.76 -7.75
CA PHE A 316 3.30 27.90 -7.21
C PHE A 316 4.08 26.60 -7.37
N TYR A 317 5.33 26.69 -7.80
CA TYR A 317 6.20 25.52 -7.91
C TYR A 317 7.67 25.90 -7.75
N ASP A 318 8.34 25.30 -6.76
CA ASP A 318 9.75 25.51 -6.49
C ASP A 318 10.48 24.18 -6.28
N HIS A 319 11.38 23.86 -7.21
CA HIS A 319 12.20 22.66 -7.18
C HIS A 319 13.12 22.58 -5.95
N LYS A 320 13.60 23.73 -5.43
CA LYS A 320 14.47 23.76 -4.24
C LYS A 320 13.69 23.36 -3.00
N VAL A 321 12.47 23.88 -2.85
CA VAL A 321 11.57 23.51 -1.73
C VAL A 321 11.18 22.03 -1.83
N LEU A 322 10.87 21.55 -3.04
CA LEU A 322 10.59 20.14 -3.29
C LEU A 322 11.80 19.24 -2.92
N PHE A 323 13.01 19.64 -3.29
CA PHE A 323 14.24 18.95 -2.93
C PHE A 323 14.47 18.92 -1.43
N LEU A 324 14.32 20.05 -0.73
CA LEU A 324 14.47 20.12 0.73
C LEU A 324 13.46 19.24 1.46
N GLY A 325 12.18 19.24 1.02
CA GLY A 325 11.16 18.34 1.56
C GLY A 325 11.52 16.86 1.35
N SER A 326 12.03 16.52 0.16
CA SER A 326 12.47 15.15 -0.17
C SER A 326 13.69 14.71 0.65
N LEU A 327 14.64 15.62 0.86
CA LEU A 327 15.81 15.41 1.71
C LEU A 327 15.40 15.20 3.17
N ALA A 328 14.47 16.02 3.69
CA ALA A 328 13.93 15.86 5.03
C ALA A 328 13.27 14.48 5.21
N MET A 329 12.45 14.03 4.25
CA MET A 329 11.88 12.68 4.30
C MET A 329 12.95 11.59 4.31
N SER A 330 13.98 11.72 3.47
CA SER A 330 15.07 10.74 3.35
C SER A 330 15.87 10.63 4.65
N ILE A 331 16.25 11.76 5.25
CA ILE A 331 16.90 11.83 6.56
C ILE A 331 15.97 11.26 7.63
N GLY A 332 14.68 11.58 7.58
CA GLY A 332 13.66 11.05 8.48
C GLY A 332 13.61 9.53 8.49
N ILE A 333 13.57 8.90 7.31
CA ILE A 333 13.60 7.45 7.16
C ILE A 333 14.92 6.87 7.67
N LEU A 334 16.06 7.49 7.36
CA LEU A 334 17.36 7.04 7.84
C LEU A 334 17.41 7.02 9.38
N MET A 335 16.92 8.07 10.03
CA MET A 335 16.84 8.14 11.49
C MET A 335 15.91 7.07 12.08
N LEU A 336 14.80 6.75 11.40
CA LEU A 336 13.90 5.67 11.82
C LEU A 336 14.56 4.29 11.72
N VAL A 337 15.37 4.06 10.68
CA VAL A 337 16.11 2.81 10.48
C VAL A 337 17.26 2.66 11.49
N LEU A 338 17.99 3.75 11.77
CA LEU A 338 19.10 3.77 12.73
C LEU A 338 18.63 3.74 14.19
N SER A 339 17.35 4.00 14.45
CA SER A 339 16.80 3.87 15.80
C SER A 339 16.89 2.41 16.25
N PRO A 340 17.52 2.11 17.40
CA PRO A 340 17.72 0.75 17.86
C PRO A 340 16.38 0.00 17.95
N LEU A 341 16.25 -1.03 17.11
CA LEU A 341 15.23 -2.06 17.24
C LEU A 341 15.47 -2.77 18.58
N LYS A 342 14.39 -3.07 19.32
CA LYS A 342 14.50 -3.75 20.61
C LYS A 342 15.32 -5.05 20.41
N PRO A 343 16.41 -5.30 21.18
CA PRO A 343 17.02 -6.61 21.17
C PRO A 343 15.94 -7.63 21.58
N ARG A 344 15.90 -8.75 20.86
CA ARG A 344 15.00 -9.86 21.15
C ARG A 344 15.23 -10.24 22.62
N GLN A 345 14.28 -9.92 23.50
CA GLN A 345 14.26 -10.56 24.81
C GLN A 345 14.15 -12.05 24.52
N ALA A 346 15.22 -12.78 24.79
CA ALA A 346 15.20 -14.22 24.88
C ALA A 346 14.33 -14.59 26.09
N ASN A 347 13.02 -14.40 25.98
CA ASN A 347 12.09 -14.97 26.94
C ASN A 347 11.88 -16.42 26.51
N GLY A 348 12.72 -17.29 27.07
CA GLY A 348 12.24 -18.60 27.47
C GLY A 348 11.08 -18.45 28.46
N LYS A 349 10.19 -19.45 28.43
CA LYS A 349 9.01 -19.66 29.29
C LYS A 349 7.83 -18.72 28.95
N LEU A 350 6.62 -19.18 28.63
CA LEU A 350 5.96 -20.49 28.57
C LEU A 350 4.87 -20.40 27.48
#